data_AF-A0A2N1JQ92-F1
#
_entry.id   AF-A0A2N1JQ92-F1
#
_cell.length_a   1.000
_cell.length_b   1.000
_cell.length_c   1.000
_cell.angle_alpha   90.00
_cell.angle_beta   90.00
_cell.angle_gamma   90.00
#
_symmetry.space_group_name_H-M   'P 1'
#
loop_
_entity.id
_entity.type
_entity.pdbx_description
1 polymer ?
#
loop_
_entity_poly.entity_id
_entity_poly.type
_entity_poly.pdbx_seq_one_letter_code
_entity_poly.pdbx_strand_id
1 'polypeptide(L)' 'MKTTRTCKINSITKEQIEDLISLIRTFESAKRYSLNRLIEGENEKELIKKLQPKYLLNKRFCEDAVLQAQTILSSQK' A
#
# COMPACT_ATOMS: atom_id res chain seq x y z
N MET A 1 -23.42 -10.69 -9.02
CA MET A 1 -22.76 -10.52 -10.34
C MET A 1 -21.83 -9.31 -10.22
N LYS A 2 -20.50 -9.47 -10.26
CA LYS A 2 -19.56 -8.33 -10.24
C LYS A 2 -19.50 -7.76 -11.65
N THR A 3 -19.96 -6.53 -11.84
CA THR A 3 -19.88 -5.81 -13.11
C THR A 3 -18.47 -5.27 -13.30
N THR A 4 -17.69 -5.88 -14.18
CA THR A 4 -16.38 -5.37 -14.59
C THR A 4 -16.58 -4.31 -15.66
N ARG A 5 -16.19 -3.06 -15.39
CA ARG A 5 -16.15 -2.00 -16.39
C ARG A 5 -14.72 -1.82 -16.87
N THR A 6 -14.51 -1.92 -18.18
CA THR A 6 -13.24 -1.62 -18.82
C THR A 6 -13.17 -0.11 -19.09
N CYS A 7 -12.38 0.61 -18.29
CA CYS A 7 -12.07 2.02 -18.54
C CYS A 7 -10.68 2.13 -19.16
N LYS A 8 -10.55 2.87 -20.25
CA LYS A 8 -9.26 3.30 -20.78
C LYS A 8 -8.96 4.70 -20.26
N ILE A 9 -7.76 4.88 -19.70
CA ILE A 9 -7.25 6.21 -19.38
C ILE A 9 -6.74 6.81 -20.69
N ASN A 10 -7.45 7.80 -21.24
CA ASN A 10 -7.13 8.36 -22.55
C ASN A 10 -5.86 9.22 -22.52
N SER A 11 -5.68 10.00 -21.46
CA SER A 11 -4.49 10.81 -21.20
C SER A 11 -4.40 11.12 -19.71
N ILE A 12 -3.18 11.34 -19.23
CA ILE A 12 -2.91 11.72 -17.84
C ILE A 12 -2.27 13.10 -17.89
N THR A 13 -2.81 14.04 -17.11
CA THR A 13 -2.23 15.38 -16.96
C THR A 13 -0.96 15.34 -16.12
N LYS A 14 -0.13 16.37 -16.21
CA LYS A 14 1.09 16.45 -15.39
C LYS A 14 0.78 16.42 -13.89
N GLU A 15 -0.27 17.13 -13.45
CA GLU A 15 -0.74 17.16 -12.06
C GLU A 15 -1.13 15.76 -11.56
N GLN A 16 -1.92 15.01 -12.36
CA GLN A 16 -2.28 13.63 -12.02
C GLN A 16 -1.07 12.68 -11.95
N ILE A 17 -0.03 12.92 -12.76
CA ILE A 17 1.23 12.17 -12.66
C ILE A 17 1.93 12.49 -11.33
N GLU A 18 1.99 13.75 -10.94
CA GLU A 18 2.61 14.17 -9.68
C GLU A 18 1.87 13.59 -8.47
N ASP A 19 0.53 13.60 -8.48
CA ASP A 19 -0.31 12.95 -7.46
C ASP A 19 -0.07 11.43 -7.41
N LEU A 20 0.00 10.78 -8.57
CA LEU A 20 0.28 9.36 -8.65
C LEU A 20 1.67 9.03 -8.09
N ILE A 21 2.69 9.83 -8.43
CA ILE A 21 4.05 9.66 -7.92
C ILE A 21 4.06 9.84 -6.39
N SER A 22 3.34 10.84 -5.87
CA SER A 22 3.20 11.06 -4.42
C SER A 22 2.55 9.86 -3.73
N LEU A 23 1.48 9.31 -4.31
CA LEU A 23 0.80 8.12 -3.81
C LEU A 23 1.73 6.90 -3.80
N ILE A 24 2.46 6.66 -4.90
CA ILE A 24 3.41 5.54 -5.02
C ILE A 24 4.51 5.67 -3.96
N ARG A 25 5.09 6.86 -3.78
CA ARG A 25 6.12 7.11 -2.75
C ARG A 25 5.60 6.81 -1.35
N THR A 26 4.38 7.25 -1.05
CA THR A 26 3.73 7.04 0.24
C THR A 26 3.46 5.56 0.48
N PHE A 27 2.91 4.86 -0.51
CA PHE A 27 2.66 3.42 -0.46
C PHE A 27 3.95 2.61 -0.26
N GLU A 28 5.01 2.91 -1.03
CA GLU A 28 6.30 2.23 -0.92
C GLU A 28 6.98 2.46 0.44
N SER A 29 6.77 3.64 1.04
CA SER A 29 7.22 3.94 2.40
C SER A 29 6.43 3.14 3.43
N ALA A 30 5.10 3.05 3.30
CA ALA A 30 4.25 2.23 4.16
C ALA A 30 4.60 0.74 4.08
N LYS A 31 4.88 0.21 2.89
CA LYS A 31 5.34 -1.18 2.69
C LYS A 31 6.67 -1.45 3.39
N ARG A 32 7.66 -0.55 3.24
CA ARG A 32 8.97 -0.66 3.92
C ARG A 32 8.84 -0.61 5.44
N TYR A 33 8.03 0.31 5.96
CA TYR A 33 7.74 0.37 7.39
C TYR A 33 7.10 -0.91 7.89
N SER A 34 6.13 -1.43 7.13
CA SER A 34 5.44 -2.68 7.46
C SER A 34 6.39 -3.86 7.53
N LEU A 35 7.30 -3.98 6.56
CA LEU A 35 8.32 -5.03 6.53
C LEU A 35 9.16 -5.03 7.81
N ASN A 36 9.69 -3.88 8.21
CA ASN A 36 10.52 -3.77 9.41
C ASN A 36 9.75 -4.15 10.68
N ARG A 37 8.51 -3.69 10.80
CA ARG A 37 7.65 -4.00 11.95
C ARG A 37 7.25 -5.48 12.03
N LEU A 38 6.99 -6.11 10.89
CA LEU A 38 6.71 -7.54 10.83
C LEU A 38 7.95 -8.37 11.23
N ILE A 39 9.16 -7.95 10.85
CA ILE A 39 10.41 -8.59 11.31
C ILE A 39 10.56 -8.50 12.83
N GLU A 40 10.14 -7.38 13.42
CA GLU A 40 10.12 -7.17 14.87
C GLU A 40 8.99 -7.93 15.59
N GLY A 41 8.14 -8.67 14.86
CA GLY A 41 7.06 -9.48 15.42
C GLY A 41 5.75 -8.74 15.67
N GLU A 42 5.57 -7.53 15.11
CA GLU A 42 4.34 -6.78 15.25
C GLU A 42 3.16 -7.47 14.53
N ASN A 43 1.96 -7.39 15.12
CA ASN A 43 0.76 -7.98 14.54
C ASN A 43 0.22 -7.18 13.34
N GLU A 44 -0.19 -7.87 12.28
CA GLU A 44 -0.71 -7.28 11.04
C GLU A 44 -1.90 -6.32 11.25
N LYS A 45 -2.84 -6.66 12.15
CA LYS A 45 -4.08 -5.88 12.33
C LYS A 45 -3.80 -4.56 13.03
N GLU A 46 -2.91 -4.59 14.01
CA GLU A 46 -2.44 -3.39 14.72
C GLU A 46 -1.59 -2.52 13.79
N LEU A 47 -0.77 -3.14 12.95
CA LEU A 47 0.03 -2.44 11.96
C LEU A 47 -0.85 -1.70 10.93
N ILE A 48 -1.90 -2.32 10.40
CA ILE A 48 -2.86 -1.66 9.49
C ILE A 48 -3.51 -0.44 10.15
N LYS A 49 -3.90 -0.53 11.43
CA LYS A 49 -4.46 0.61 12.18
C LYS A 49 -3.45 1.74 12.34
N LYS A 50 -2.16 1.44 12.52
CA LYS A 50 -1.09 2.44 12.63
C LYS A 50 -0.76 3.11 11.29
N LEU A 51 -0.84 2.36 10.18
CA LEU A 51 -0.50 2.88 8.86
C LEU A 51 -1.48 3.97 8.38
N GLN A 52 -2.78 3.82 8.64
CA GLN A 52 -3.81 4.78 8.19
C GLN A 52 -3.52 6.22 8.64
N PRO A 53 -3.41 6.53 9.96
CA PRO A 53 -3.11 7.89 10.40
C PRO A 53 -1.66 8.31 10.10
N LYS A 54 -0.72 7.36 9.97
CA LYS A 54 0.70 7.66 9.72
C LYS A 54 1.00 8.08 8.28
N TYR A 55 0.36 7.43 7.32
CA TYR A 55 0.60 7.63 5.88
C TYR A 55 -0.58 8.27 5.15
N LEU A 56 -1.69 8.55 5.86
CA LEU A 56 -2.93 9.10 5.30
C LEU A 56 -3.47 8.24 4.13
N LEU A 57 -3.23 6.94 4.19
CA LEU A 57 -3.70 5.98 3.21
C LEU A 57 -5.06 5.42 3.65
N ASN A 58 -5.91 5.10 2.68
CA ASN A 58 -7.13 4.37 2.98
C ASN A 58 -6.82 2.94 3.44
N LYS A 59 -7.80 2.30 4.10
CA LYS A 59 -7.66 0.95 4.66
C LYS A 59 -7.15 -0.07 3.65
N ARG A 60 -7.61 0.00 2.40
CA ARG A 60 -7.24 -0.95 1.34
C ARG A 60 -5.75 -0.86 1.00
N PHE A 61 -5.23 0.36 0.83
CA PHE A 61 -3.79 0.53 0.60
C PHE A 61 -2.95 0.06 1.79
N CYS A 62 -3.41 0.26 3.02
CA CYS A 62 -2.72 -0.25 4.20
C CYS A 62 -2.71 -1.79 4.25
N GLU A 63 -3.84 -2.44 3.96
CA GLU A 63 -3.94 -3.90 3.85
C GLU A 63 -2.99 -4.44 2.77
N ASP A 64 -3.00 -3.84 1.58
CA ASP A 64 -2.14 -4.24 0.47
C ASP A 64 -0.64 -4.05 0.79
N ALA A 65 -0.27 -2.97 1.49
CA ALA A 65 1.10 -2.72 1.90
C ALA A 65 1.61 -3.79 2.89
N VAL A 66 0.79 -4.18 3.86
CA VAL A 66 1.12 -5.25 4.83
C VAL A 66 1.18 -6.60 4.13
N LEU A 67 0.22 -6.90 3.24
CA LEU A 67 0.21 -8.13 2.46
C LEU A 67 1.46 -8.28 1.58
N GLN A 68 1.87 -7.21 0.88
CA GLN A 68 3.09 -7.24 0.09
C GLN A 68 4.33 -7.42 0.96
N ALA A 69 4.39 -6.78 2.13
CA ALA A 69 5.51 -6.97 3.07
C ALA A 69 5.58 -8.41 3.61
N GLN A 70 4.45 -9.01 3.98
CA GLN A 70 4.36 -10.42 4.37
C GLN A 70 4.80 -11.35 3.24
N THR A 71 4.39 -11.06 2.00
CA THR A 71 4.77 -11.84 0.82
C THR A 71 6.29 -11.85 0.65
N ILE A 72 6.94 -10.68 0.78
CA ILE A 72 8.40 -10.57 0.76
C ILE A 72 9.02 -11.46 1.85
N LEU A 73 8.55 -11.38 3.09
CA LEU A 73 9.07 -12.21 4.18
C LEU A 73 8.89 -13.71 3.93
N SER A 74 7.73 -14.11 3.41
CA SER A 74 7.43 -15.51 3.11
C SER A 74 8.32 -16.06 1.98
N SER A 75 8.72 -15.22 1.03
CA SER A 75 9.60 -15.62 -0.08
C SER A 75 11.07 -15.86 0.33
N GLN A 76 11.46 -15.39 1.51
CA GLN A 76 12.82 -15.55 2.07
C GLN A 76 12.94 -16.74 3.03
N LYS A 77 11.82 -17.43 3.29
CA LYS A 77 11.79 -18.70 4.03
C LYS A 77 11.93 -19.86 3.07
#